data_AF-A0A1I1AE34-F1
#
_entry.id   AF-A0A1I1AE34-F1
#
_cell.length_a   1.000
_cell.length_b   1.000
_cell.length_c   1.000
_cell.angle_alpha   90.00
_cell.angle_beta   90.00
_cell.angle_gamma   90.00
#
_symmetry.space_group_name_H-M   'P 1'
#
loop_
_entity.id
_entity.type
_entity.pdbx_description
1 polymer ?
#
loop_
_entity_poly.entity_id
_entity_poly.type
_entity_poly.pdbx_seq_one_letter_code
_entity_poly.pdbx_strand_id
1 'polypeptide(L)'
;MVRENVAYVSVAGEELSISLHPDGSPIAVHKLSNEKGRIITDPTHRRRSQTKRDKLVKQVTEQLAETEDSIWLIMTLQEHYPRHTIDQFKVVLKVIEIYPLYINDPVKEMKRLVLTSANYLRDIAIALEIQSSKQSSKKEVINEKYKATTAPERDQDIYLQVLQGGR
;
A
#
# COMPACT_ATOMS: atom_id res chain seq x y z
N MET A 1 -4.52 42.42 -14.74
CA MET A 1 -4.44 42.34 -16.20
C MET A 1 -4.38 40.87 -16.57
N VAL A 2 -5.48 40.27 -17.02
CA VAL A 2 -5.56 38.85 -17.37
C VAL A 2 -4.80 38.66 -18.68
N ARG A 3 -3.77 37.82 -18.71
CA ARG A 3 -3.11 37.46 -19.97
C ARG A 3 -4.04 36.53 -20.73
N GLU A 4 -4.54 37.00 -21.87
CA GLU A 4 -5.34 36.18 -22.77
C GLU A 4 -4.46 35.05 -23.33
N ASN A 5 -4.93 33.81 -23.19
CA ASN A 5 -4.23 32.63 -23.69
C ASN A 5 -4.52 32.47 -25.18
N VAL A 6 -3.82 33.27 -26.00
CA VAL A 6 -3.99 33.29 -27.46
C VAL A 6 -3.01 32.30 -28.09
N ALA A 7 -3.53 31.38 -28.92
CA ALA A 7 -2.74 30.50 -29.75
C ALA A 7 -2.87 30.93 -31.23
N TYR A 8 -1.76 30.84 -31.95
CA TYR A 8 -1.66 31.13 -33.37
C TYR A 8 -1.73 29.82 -34.16
N VAL A 9 -2.52 29.82 -35.23
CA VAL A 9 -2.70 28.66 -36.10
C VAL A 9 -2.26 29.02 -37.49
N SER A 10 -1.40 28.19 -38.08
CA SER A 10 -0.98 28.29 -39.47
C SER A 10 -1.29 27.00 -40.20
N VAL A 11 -1.68 27.13 -41.48
CA VAL A 11 -2.01 25.98 -42.34
C VAL A 11 -1.06 26.01 -43.52
N ALA A 12 -0.36 24.89 -43.73
CA ALA A 12 0.55 24.68 -44.84
C ALA A 12 0.24 23.33 -45.50
N GLY A 13 -0.40 23.37 -46.67
CA GLY A 13 -0.80 22.16 -47.40
C GLY A 13 -1.82 21.31 -46.63
N GLU A 14 -1.46 20.06 -46.36
CA GLU A 14 -2.29 19.12 -45.56
C GLU A 14 -1.97 19.16 -44.05
N GLU A 15 -1.19 20.14 -43.59
CA GLU A 15 -0.78 20.23 -42.19
C GLU A 15 -1.25 21.53 -41.54
N LEU A 16 -1.67 21.41 -40.29
CA LEU A 16 -2.05 22.50 -39.40
C LEU A 16 -1.06 22.54 -38.24
N SER A 17 -0.42 23.69 -38.05
CA SER A 17 0.51 23.95 -36.95
C SER A 17 -0.08 24.97 -35.97
N ILE A 18 0.14 24.71 -34.68
CA ILE A 18 -0.29 25.58 -33.57
C ILE A 18 0.95 26.09 -32.85
N SER A 19 1.04 27.41 -32.62
CA SER A 19 2.14 28.09 -31.94
C SER A 19 1.62 29.05 -30.87
N LEU A 20 2.42 29.34 -29.83
CA LEU A 20 2.09 30.34 -28.80
C LEU A 20 2.53 31.77 -29.17
N HIS A 21 3.36 31.89 -30.21
CA HIS A 21 3.82 33.15 -30.77
C HIS A 21 3.73 33.10 -32.31
N PRO A 22 3.53 34.24 -33.00
CA PRO A 22 3.41 34.29 -34.46
C PRO A 22 4.61 33.68 -35.19
N ASP A 23 5.83 33.97 -34.72
CA ASP A 23 7.09 33.47 -35.28
C ASP A 23 7.70 32.34 -34.44
N GLY A 24 6.91 31.78 -33.51
CA GLY A 24 7.37 30.73 -32.60
C GLY A 24 7.35 29.36 -33.24
N SER A 25 8.23 28.47 -32.76
CA SER A 25 8.18 27.06 -33.15
C SER A 25 6.83 26.44 -32.80
N PRO A 26 6.26 25.62 -33.70
CA PRO A 26 4.98 24.97 -33.45
C PRO A 26 5.06 24.02 -32.27
N ILE A 27 4.08 24.13 -31.37
CA ILE A 27 3.92 23.26 -30.20
C ILE A 27 3.12 22.00 -30.53
N ALA A 28 2.34 22.04 -31.62
CA ALA A 28 1.60 20.90 -32.12
C ALA A 28 1.46 21.00 -33.65
N VAL A 29 1.53 19.86 -34.32
CA VAL A 29 1.30 19.73 -35.76
C VAL A 29 0.29 18.61 -35.98
N HIS A 30 -0.69 18.86 -36.83
CA HIS A 30 -1.78 17.94 -37.12
C HIS A 30 -1.98 17.80 -38.62
N LYS A 31 -2.23 16.57 -39.06
CA LYS A 31 -2.66 16.32 -40.44
C LYS A 31 -4.14 16.69 -40.61
N LEU A 32 -4.45 17.48 -41.63
CA LEU A 32 -5.80 17.87 -42.02
C LEU A 32 -6.47 16.75 -42.84
N SER A 33 -7.78 16.59 -42.68
CA SER A 33 -8.56 15.62 -43.44
C SER A 33 -9.13 16.27 -44.69
N ASN A 34 -8.99 15.61 -45.82
CA ASN A 34 -9.69 16.00 -47.05
C ASN A 34 -11.14 15.46 -47.09
N GLU A 35 -11.53 14.60 -46.14
CA GLU A 35 -12.86 13.98 -46.06
C GLU A 35 -13.72 14.67 -45.00
N LYS A 36 -14.94 15.07 -45.36
CA LYS A 36 -15.88 15.69 -44.41
C LYS A 36 -16.29 14.67 -43.33
N GLY A 37 -16.23 15.11 -42.06
CA GLY A 37 -16.72 14.34 -40.91
C GLY A 37 -15.74 13.32 -40.33
N ARG A 38 -14.51 13.20 -40.87
CA ARG A 38 -13.51 12.29 -40.35
C ARG A 38 -12.66 12.97 -39.27
N ILE A 39 -12.79 12.48 -38.04
CA ILE A 39 -11.95 12.94 -36.92
C ILE A 39 -10.54 12.36 -37.11
N ILE A 40 -9.57 13.22 -37.39
CA ILE A 40 -8.15 12.86 -37.35
C ILE A 40 -7.67 13.08 -35.91
N THR A 41 -7.46 11.99 -35.20
CA THR A 41 -6.78 11.99 -33.90
C THR A 41 -5.50 11.20 -34.07
N ASP A 42 -4.38 11.74 -33.59
CA ASP A 42 -3.14 10.97 -33.55
C ASP A 42 -3.34 9.73 -32.65
N PRO A 43 -3.05 8.51 -33.15
CA PRO A 43 -3.16 7.27 -32.36
C PRO A 43 -2.37 7.30 -31.04
N THR A 44 -1.30 8.09 -30.95
CA THR A 44 -0.49 8.27 -29.74
C THR A 44 -1.23 9.05 -28.66
N HIS A 45 -2.19 9.92 -29.00
CA HIS A 45 -3.04 10.61 -28.00
C HIS A 45 -3.94 9.61 -27.25
N ARG A 46 -4.20 8.44 -27.81
CA ARG A 46 -4.91 7.33 -27.16
C ARG A 46 -3.97 6.37 -26.43
N ARG A 47 -2.66 6.41 -26.69
CA ARG A 47 -1.67 5.67 -25.90
C ARG A 47 -1.57 6.34 -24.54
N ARG A 48 -2.17 5.71 -23.52
CA ARG A 48 -1.92 6.08 -22.12
C ARG A 48 -0.45 5.79 -21.83
N SER A 49 0.39 6.82 -21.89
CA SER A 49 1.78 6.82 -21.43
C SER A 49 1.78 6.52 -19.93
N GLN A 50 1.89 5.22 -19.59
CA GLN A 50 1.68 4.64 -18.26
C GLN A 50 0.37 5.04 -17.58
N THR A 51 -0.54 4.07 -17.45
CA THR A 51 -1.74 4.32 -16.65
C THR A 51 -1.31 4.63 -15.22
N LYS A 52 -2.04 5.50 -14.52
CA LYS A 52 -1.81 5.80 -13.09
C LYS A 52 -1.65 4.54 -12.24
N ARG A 53 -2.32 3.46 -12.64
CA ARG A 53 -2.19 2.12 -12.05
C ARG A 53 -0.78 1.54 -12.23
N ASP A 54 -0.21 1.59 -13.43
CA ASP A 54 1.13 1.03 -13.69
C ASP A 54 2.22 1.71 -12.84
N LYS A 55 2.09 3.02 -12.64
CA LYS A 55 2.98 3.78 -11.74
C LYS A 55 2.86 3.32 -10.29
N LEU A 56 1.64 3.10 -9.81
CA LEU A 56 1.38 2.63 -8.44
C LEU A 56 1.88 1.20 -8.25
N VAL A 57 1.69 0.32 -9.23
CA VAL A 57 2.23 -1.04 -9.21
C VAL A 57 3.74 -0.99 -9.03
N LYS A 58 4.44 -0.26 -9.91
CA LYS A 58 5.89 -0.11 -9.84
C LYS A 58 6.36 0.40 -8.48
N GLN A 59 5.71 1.43 -7.93
CA GLN A 59 6.04 1.96 -6.61
C GLN A 59 5.86 0.92 -5.49
N VAL A 60 4.76 0.18 -5.50
CA VAL A 60 4.51 -0.87 -4.49
C VAL A 60 5.56 -1.98 -4.60
N THR A 61 5.90 -2.42 -5.82
CA THR A 61 6.91 -3.45 -6.05
C THR A 61 8.30 -3.02 -5.58
N GLU A 62 8.70 -1.79 -5.90
CA GLU A 62 10.00 -1.23 -5.51
C GLU A 62 10.13 -1.12 -3.98
N GLN A 63 9.08 -0.64 -3.29
CA GLN A 63 9.08 -0.49 -1.83
C GLN A 63 9.06 -1.84 -1.09
N LEU A 64 8.56 -2.90 -1.72
CA LEU A 64 8.54 -4.27 -1.18
C LEU A 64 9.68 -5.15 -1.73
N ALA A 65 10.72 -4.53 -2.31
CA ALA A 65 11.93 -5.19 -2.81
C ALA A 65 11.69 -6.33 -3.81
N GLU A 66 10.65 -6.24 -4.64
CA GLU A 66 10.33 -7.22 -5.69
C GLU A 66 10.22 -8.67 -5.20
N THR A 67 9.74 -8.86 -3.98
CA THR A 67 9.54 -10.18 -3.38
C THR A 67 8.33 -10.93 -3.96
N GLU A 68 8.29 -12.25 -3.81
CA GLU A 68 7.11 -13.07 -4.18
C GLU A 68 5.84 -12.58 -3.48
N ASP A 69 5.96 -12.12 -2.24
CA ASP A 69 4.85 -11.57 -1.45
C ASP A 69 4.34 -10.25 -2.02
N SER A 70 5.23 -9.41 -2.59
CA SER A 70 4.84 -8.19 -3.30
C SER A 70 4.06 -8.48 -4.58
N ILE A 71 4.49 -9.48 -5.35
CA ILE A 71 3.82 -9.92 -6.58
C ILE A 71 2.44 -10.47 -6.23
N TRP A 72 2.37 -11.34 -5.22
CA TRP A 72 1.12 -11.89 -4.72
C TRP A 72 0.15 -10.77 -4.32
N LEU A 73 0.58 -9.82 -3.49
CA LEU A 73 -0.25 -8.70 -3.04
C LEU A 73 -0.80 -7.89 -4.23
N ILE A 74 0.05 -7.58 -5.20
CA ILE A 74 -0.33 -6.82 -6.39
C ILE A 74 -1.38 -7.58 -7.20
N MET A 75 -1.15 -8.87 -7.47
CA MET A 75 -2.09 -9.70 -8.23
C MET A 75 -3.43 -9.82 -7.51
N THR A 76 -3.42 -10.12 -6.22
CA THR A 76 -4.63 -10.25 -5.39
C THR A 76 -5.46 -8.97 -5.40
N LEU A 77 -4.84 -7.80 -5.21
CA LEU A 77 -5.59 -6.53 -5.21
C LEU A 77 -6.15 -6.18 -6.59
N GLN A 78 -5.45 -6.52 -7.67
CA GLN A 78 -5.91 -6.28 -9.04
C GLN A 78 -7.07 -7.19 -9.42
N GLU A 79 -7.05 -8.44 -8.96
CA GLU A 79 -8.08 -9.45 -9.22
C GLU A 79 -9.36 -9.16 -8.44
N HIS A 80 -9.26 -8.93 -7.13
CA HIS A 80 -10.44 -8.73 -6.27
C HIS A 80 -11.04 -7.32 -6.37
N TYR A 81 -10.23 -6.31 -6.72
CA TYR A 81 -10.65 -4.91 -6.76
C TYR A 81 -10.25 -4.19 -8.06
N PRO A 82 -10.67 -4.66 -9.25
CA PRO A 82 -10.24 -4.07 -10.53
C PRO A 82 -10.71 -2.61 -10.70
N ARG A 83 -11.91 -2.27 -10.20
CA ARG A 83 -12.44 -0.90 -10.23
C ARG A 83 -11.76 0.01 -9.20
N HIS A 84 -11.34 -0.55 -8.07
CA HIS A 84 -10.79 0.19 -6.92
C HIS A 84 -9.28 -0.03 -6.74
N THR A 85 -8.60 -0.56 -7.75
CA THR A 85 -7.17 -0.94 -7.66
C THR A 85 -6.30 0.24 -7.23
N ILE A 86 -6.58 1.43 -7.75
CA ILE A 86 -5.84 2.65 -7.42
C ILE A 86 -5.99 2.99 -5.92
N ASP A 87 -7.18 2.86 -5.37
CA ASP A 87 -7.44 3.16 -3.97
C ASP A 87 -6.81 2.12 -3.05
N GLN A 88 -6.86 0.84 -3.44
CA GLN A 88 -6.17 -0.24 -2.73
C GLN A 88 -4.65 0.01 -2.69
N PHE A 89 -4.02 0.33 -3.82
CA PHE A 89 -2.58 0.62 -3.84
C PHE A 89 -2.20 1.87 -3.06
N LYS A 90 -3.04 2.92 -3.06
CA LYS A 90 -2.80 4.08 -2.20
C LYS A 90 -2.84 3.71 -0.72
N VAL A 91 -3.74 2.82 -0.30
CA VAL A 91 -3.75 2.31 1.07
C VAL A 91 -2.44 1.57 1.37
N VAL A 92 -2.01 0.66 0.49
CA VAL A 92 -0.73 -0.07 0.65
C VAL A 92 0.44 0.90 0.82
N LEU A 93 0.59 1.87 -0.08
CA LEU A 93 1.67 2.86 -0.01
C LEU A 93 1.63 3.68 1.28
N LYS A 94 0.44 4.03 1.77
CA LYS A 94 0.30 4.73 3.05
C LYS A 94 0.71 3.84 4.24
N VAL A 95 0.42 2.55 4.20
CA VAL A 95 0.86 1.61 5.25
C VAL A 95 2.38 1.45 5.22
N ILE A 96 2.98 1.35 4.02
CA ILE A 96 4.44 1.32 3.85
C ILE A 96 5.10 2.57 4.44
N GLU A 97 4.52 3.75 4.17
CA GLU A 97 5.04 5.03 4.69
C GLU A 97 5.04 5.08 6.23
N ILE A 98 4.02 4.52 6.87
CA ILE A 98 3.90 4.47 8.34
C ILE A 98 4.83 3.39 8.93
N TYR A 99 4.99 2.26 8.25
CA TYR A 99 5.69 1.07 8.75
C TYR A 99 6.82 0.58 7.82
N PRO A 100 7.82 1.41 7.49
CA PRO A 100 8.80 1.10 6.45
C PRO A 100 9.71 -0.09 6.79
N LEU A 101 10.01 -0.30 8.08
CA LEU A 101 10.94 -1.35 8.52
C LEU A 101 10.30 -2.73 8.64
N TYR A 102 8.98 -2.81 8.77
CA TYR A 102 8.29 -4.05 9.13
C TYR A 102 7.22 -4.48 8.13
N ILE A 103 7.03 -3.77 7.01
CA ILE A 103 5.90 -4.01 6.10
C ILE A 103 5.85 -5.44 5.52
N ASN A 104 6.99 -6.11 5.40
CA ASN A 104 7.02 -7.49 4.89
C ASN A 104 6.28 -8.47 5.80
N ASP A 105 6.27 -8.25 7.11
CA ASP A 105 5.61 -9.15 8.06
C ASP A 105 4.06 -9.07 7.95
N PRO A 106 3.43 -7.88 7.92
CA PRO A 106 2.01 -7.74 7.58
C PRO A 106 1.63 -8.34 6.24
N VAL A 107 2.45 -8.19 5.19
CA VAL A 107 2.13 -8.76 3.86
C VAL A 107 2.14 -10.29 3.91
N LYS A 108 3.13 -10.89 4.57
CA LYS A 108 3.18 -12.35 4.78
C LYS A 108 2.00 -12.86 5.58
N GLU A 109 1.63 -12.14 6.63
CA GLU A 109 0.50 -12.53 7.47
C GLU A 109 -0.84 -12.39 6.74
N MET A 110 -1.00 -11.34 5.93
CA MET A 110 -2.14 -11.16 5.03
C MET A 110 -2.26 -12.32 4.03
N LYS A 111 -1.13 -12.75 3.44
CA LYS A 111 -1.04 -13.92 2.55
C LYS A 111 -1.41 -15.22 3.27
N ARG A 112 -0.87 -15.43 4.47
CA ARG A 112 -1.15 -16.60 5.32
C ARG A 112 -2.63 -16.71 5.68
N LEU A 113 -3.28 -15.59 5.96
CA LEU A 113 -4.70 -15.52 6.30
C LEU A 113 -5.63 -15.43 5.08
N VAL A 114 -5.08 -15.43 3.86
CA VAL A 114 -5.83 -15.32 2.61
C VAL A 114 -6.75 -14.08 2.59
N LEU A 115 -6.28 -12.98 3.17
CA LEU A 115 -7.00 -11.72 3.17
C LEU A 115 -6.66 -10.93 1.91
N THR A 116 -7.67 -10.31 1.31
CA THR A 116 -7.55 -9.83 -0.09
C THR A 116 -7.65 -8.31 -0.23
N SER A 117 -7.85 -7.56 0.86
CA SER A 117 -7.98 -6.10 0.86
C SER A 117 -6.81 -5.40 1.53
N ALA A 118 -6.38 -4.25 1.00
CA ALA A 118 -5.34 -3.42 1.59
C ALA A 118 -5.72 -2.83 2.96
N ASN A 119 -7.01 -2.80 3.32
CA ASN A 119 -7.41 -2.43 4.69
C ASN A 119 -6.95 -3.48 5.70
N TYR A 120 -7.03 -4.77 5.36
CA TYR A 120 -6.52 -5.81 6.25
C TYR A 120 -5.01 -5.70 6.44
N LEU A 121 -4.26 -5.30 5.41
CA LEU A 121 -2.83 -5.00 5.56
C LEU A 121 -2.58 -3.94 6.62
N ARG A 122 -3.37 -2.85 6.62
CA ARG A 122 -3.29 -1.79 7.64
C ARG A 122 -3.60 -2.34 9.03
N ASP A 123 -4.70 -3.08 9.16
CA ASP A 123 -5.16 -3.59 10.45
C ASP A 123 -4.16 -4.59 11.05
N ILE A 124 -3.57 -5.46 10.21
CA ILE A 124 -2.50 -6.37 10.61
C ILE A 124 -1.25 -5.60 11.05
N ALA A 125 -0.84 -4.57 10.29
CA ALA A 125 0.33 -3.76 10.65
C ALA A 125 0.17 -3.11 12.02
N ILE A 126 -1.01 -2.53 12.30
CA ILE A 126 -1.36 -1.96 13.60
C ILE A 126 -1.34 -3.04 14.69
N ALA A 127 -1.93 -4.22 14.42
CA ALA A 127 -1.96 -5.31 15.38
C ALA A 127 -0.55 -5.81 15.75
N LEU A 128 0.36 -5.91 14.77
CA LEU A 128 1.74 -6.34 15.00
C LEU A 128 2.54 -5.29 15.79
N GLU A 129 2.33 -4.00 15.54
CA GLU A 129 2.92 -2.90 16.33
C GLU A 129 2.46 -2.95 17.80
N ILE A 130 1.16 -3.17 18.03
CA ILE A 130 0.61 -3.30 19.39
C ILE A 130 1.19 -4.53 20.10
N GLN A 131 1.45 -5.61 19.37
CA GLN A 131 2.05 -6.82 19.95
C GLN A 131 3.52 -6.61 20.30
N SER A 132 4.30 -5.98 19.41
CA SER A 132 5.74 -5.73 19.66
C SER A 132 5.97 -4.75 20.82
N SER A 133 5.12 -3.74 20.97
CA SER A 133 5.15 -2.81 22.11
C SER A 133 4.78 -3.48 23.44
N LYS A 134 3.85 -4.44 23.44
CA LYS A 134 3.51 -5.22 24.64
C LYS A 134 4.57 -6.26 25.00
N GLN A 135 5.25 -6.84 24.01
CA GLN A 135 6.32 -7.82 24.26
C GLN A 135 7.51 -7.18 24.99
N SER A 136 7.84 -5.94 24.66
CA SER A 136 8.95 -5.19 25.28
C SER A 136 8.66 -4.75 26.73
N SER A 137 7.38 -4.63 27.13
CA SER A 137 6.99 -4.34 28.52
C SER A 137 6.89 -5.58 29.42
N LYS A 138 6.95 -6.81 28.87
CA LYS A 138 6.97 -8.06 29.65
C LYS A 138 8.38 -8.38 30.20
N LYS A 139 9.17 -7.39 30.59
CA LYS A 139 10.18 -7.65 31.63
C LYS A 139 9.38 -7.95 32.88
N GLU A 140 9.35 -9.20 33.31
CA GLU A 140 8.73 -9.58 34.58
C GLU A 140 9.28 -8.62 35.65
N VAL A 141 8.43 -7.70 36.11
CA VAL A 141 8.74 -6.87 37.26
C VAL A 141 8.60 -7.80 38.45
N ILE A 142 9.67 -8.57 38.71
CA ILE A 142 9.76 -9.40 39.90
C ILE A 142 9.66 -8.42 41.06
N ASN A 143 8.53 -8.47 41.76
CA ASN A 143 8.29 -7.61 42.90
C ASN A 143 9.30 -7.99 44.00
N GLU A 144 10.32 -7.15 44.19
CA GLU A 144 11.44 -7.43 45.11
C GLU A 144 10.96 -7.73 46.53
N LYS A 145 9.82 -7.16 46.93
CA LYS A 145 9.19 -7.41 48.23
C LYS A 145 8.86 -8.88 48.48
N TYR A 146 8.58 -9.66 47.43
CA TYR A 146 8.15 -11.05 47.55
C TYR A 146 9.21 -12.06 47.10
N LYS A 147 10.43 -11.62 46.70
CA LYS A 147 11.52 -12.51 46.28
C LYS A 147 11.92 -13.56 47.32
N ALA A 148 11.76 -13.25 48.61
CA ALA A 148 12.12 -14.12 49.72
C ALA A 148 10.94 -14.91 50.30
N THR A 149 9.72 -14.70 49.79
CA THR A 149 8.53 -15.44 50.24
C THR A 149 8.46 -16.77 49.50
N THR A 150 8.97 -17.81 50.13
CA THR A 150 8.69 -19.19 49.72
C THR A 150 7.31 -19.58 50.25
N ALA A 151 6.43 -20.07 49.37
CA ALA A 151 5.16 -20.63 49.81
C ALA A 151 5.45 -21.82 50.74
N PRO A 152 4.86 -21.89 51.94
CA PRO A 152 5.06 -23.04 52.81
C PRO A 152 4.50 -24.28 52.12
N GLU A 153 5.38 -25.20 51.73
CA GLU A 153 4.97 -26.52 51.26
C GLU A 153 4.42 -27.30 52.45
N ARG A 154 3.18 -27.76 52.32
CA ARG A 154 2.56 -28.64 53.31
C ARG A 154 2.99 -30.06 53.03
N ASP A 155 3.52 -30.71 54.04
CA ASP A 155 3.83 -32.13 54.01
C ASP A 155 2.57 -32.95 53.70
N GLN A 156 2.70 -33.98 52.86
CA GLN A 156 1.59 -34.86 52.46
C GLN A 156 0.98 -35.58 53.67
N ASP A 157 1.79 -35.78 54.72
CA ASP A 157 1.39 -36.42 55.97
C ASP A 157 0.28 -35.64 56.72
N ILE A 158 0.15 -34.33 56.48
CA ILE A 158 -0.94 -33.52 57.06
C ILE A 158 -2.31 -34.03 56.60
N TYR A 159 -2.44 -34.44 55.34
CA TYR A 159 -3.71 -34.96 54.82
C TYR A 159 -4.04 -36.34 55.41
N LEU A 160 -3.02 -37.17 55.65
CA LEU A 160 -3.18 -38.47 56.32
C LEU A 160 -3.63 -38.29 57.78
N GLN A 161 -3.08 -37.29 58.48
CA GLN A 161 -3.41 -37.00 59.87
C GLN A 161 -4.84 -36.47 60.04
N VAL A 162 -5.32 -35.67 59.08
CA VAL A 162 -6.71 -35.19 59.04
C VAL A 162 -7.68 -36.33 58.70
N LEU A 163 -7.31 -37.25 57.79
CA LEU A 163 -8.12 -38.41 57.42
C LEU A 163 -8.21 -39.47 58.52
N GLN A 164 -7.19 -39.61 59.36
CA GLN A 164 -7.18 -40.56 60.48
C GLN A 164 -8.05 -40.12 61.67
N GLY A 165 -8.72 -38.96 61.59
CA GLY A 165 -9.55 -38.43 62.67
C GLY A 165 -8.69 -37.95 63.83
N GLY A 166 -8.24 -36.70 63.73
CA GLY A 166 -7.36 -36.06 64.72
C GLY A 166 -7.76 -36.39 66.16
N ARG A 167 -6.78 -36.80 66.96
CA ARG A 167 -6.93 -37.00 68.41
C ARG A 167 -7.28 -35.69 69.11
#